data_AF-A0A922ITD1-F1
#
_entry.id   AF-A0A922ITD1-F1
#
_cell.length_a   1.000
_cell.length_b   1.000
_cell.length_c   1.000
_cell.angle_alpha   90.00
_cell.angle_beta   90.00
_cell.angle_gamma   90.00
#
_symmetry.space_group_name_H-M   'P 1'
#
loop_
_entity.id
_entity.type
_entity.pdbx_description
1 polymer ?
#
loop_
_entity_poly.entity_id
_entity_poly.type
_entity_poly.pdbx_seq_one_letter_code
_entity_poly.pdbx_strand_id
1 'polypeptide(L)'
;MKSNEPPFPKKSQIIELPTDGPTCSHGPMLKIVDQTSRSFHYACSAFRDKGECEKQDLYQSNTLRNWSSEDILGISQSDRAYCYTCDCLFSLSLSGQKHEVHEYRKNLSDNLLGMPSYLLKPLENSKAHAQYFFSLDTLNRLYSIIQKLSVDYVICIGSPRLHDFIQLQHIHRGQLLDSYLLDMDIRLFLSSTSLLTI
;
A
#
# COMPACT_ATOMS: atom_id res chain seq x y z
N MET A 1 -51.49 1.40 -5.96
CA MET A 1 -51.04 0.14 -5.34
C MET A 1 -49.59 0.34 -4.94
N LYS A 2 -49.29 0.40 -3.64
CA LYS A 2 -47.90 0.47 -3.16
C LYS A 2 -47.30 -0.92 -3.32
N SER A 3 -46.22 -1.03 -4.10
CA SER A 3 -45.43 -2.25 -4.21
C SER A 3 -44.83 -2.55 -2.83
N ASN A 4 -45.24 -3.68 -2.25
CA ASN A 4 -44.56 -4.29 -1.11
C ASN A 4 -43.22 -4.84 -1.62
N GLU A 5 -42.17 -4.02 -1.65
CA GLU A 5 -40.82 -4.56 -1.69
C GLU A 5 -40.56 -5.31 -0.38
N PRO A 6 -40.01 -6.54 -0.43
CA PRO A 6 -39.64 -7.25 0.78
C PRO A 6 -38.60 -6.41 1.55
N PRO A 7 -38.68 -6.34 2.89
CA PRO A 7 -37.68 -5.63 3.67
C PRO A 7 -36.30 -6.21 3.38
N PHE A 8 -35.32 -5.34 3.10
CA PHE A 8 -33.92 -5.74 2.97
C PHE A 8 -33.56 -6.69 4.13
N PRO A 9 -32.99 -7.87 3.85
CA PRO A 9 -32.66 -8.83 4.91
C PRO A 9 -31.74 -8.13 5.91
N LYS A 10 -32.19 -8.03 7.17
CA LYS A 10 -31.35 -7.56 8.27
C LYS A 10 -30.12 -8.47 8.31
N LYS A 11 -28.94 -7.91 8.06
CA LYS A 11 -27.67 -8.64 8.20
C LYS A 11 -27.64 -9.25 9.60
N SER A 12 -27.66 -10.58 9.69
CA SER A 12 -27.63 -11.31 10.97
C SER A 12 -26.21 -11.47 11.53
N GLN A 13 -25.21 -10.85 10.91
CA GLN A 13 -23.82 -11.01 11.31
C GLN A 13 -23.30 -9.80 12.08
N ILE A 14 -22.57 -10.07 13.15
CA ILE A 14 -21.82 -9.08 13.93
C ILE A 14 -20.33 -9.41 13.93
N ILE A 15 -19.51 -8.37 14.15
CA ILE A 15 -18.05 -8.49 14.25
C ILE A 15 -17.67 -8.22 15.70
N GLU A 16 -16.95 -9.15 16.31
CA GLU A 16 -16.33 -9.01 17.63
C GLU A 16 -14.80 -8.91 17.47
N LEU A 17 -14.17 -8.08 18.31
CA LEU A 17 -12.72 -7.96 18.42
C LEU A 17 -12.25 -8.77 19.64
N PRO A 18 -11.81 -10.03 19.46
CA PRO A 18 -11.38 -10.87 20.55
C PRO A 18 -10.03 -10.40 21.12
N THR A 19 -9.88 -10.40 22.44
CA THR A 19 -8.58 -10.14 23.09
C THR A 19 -7.61 -11.31 22.97
N ASP A 20 -8.14 -12.53 22.95
CA ASP A 20 -7.37 -13.80 22.91
C ASP A 20 -7.68 -14.63 21.66
N GLY A 21 -7.95 -13.96 20.53
CA GLY A 21 -8.27 -14.60 19.26
C GLY A 21 -7.04 -15.09 18.48
N PRO A 22 -7.22 -15.91 17.44
CA PRO A 22 -6.13 -16.28 16.54
C PRO A 22 -5.61 -15.07 15.77
N THR A 23 -4.36 -15.16 15.34
CA THR A 23 -3.70 -14.17 14.48
C THR A 23 -3.38 -14.79 13.13
N CYS A 24 -3.36 -13.98 12.08
CA CYS A 24 -2.65 -14.30 10.85
C CYS A 24 -1.39 -13.42 10.74
N SER A 25 -0.62 -13.59 9.68
CA SER A 25 0.49 -12.70 9.26
C SER A 25 0.14 -11.21 9.21
N HIS A 26 -1.14 -10.88 9.02
CA HIS A 26 -1.66 -9.51 8.94
C HIS A 26 -2.18 -8.99 10.29
N GLY A 27 -1.98 -9.75 11.38
CA GLY A 27 -2.35 -9.37 12.74
C GLY A 27 -3.57 -10.10 13.30
N PRO A 28 -4.21 -9.54 14.34
CA PRO A 28 -5.37 -10.16 15.00
C PRO A 28 -6.55 -10.36 14.05
N MET A 29 -7.15 -11.55 14.11
CA MET A 29 -8.32 -11.89 13.29
C MET A 29 -9.62 -11.37 13.92
N LEU A 30 -10.58 -11.06 13.07
CA LEU A 30 -11.93 -10.64 13.46
C LEU A 30 -12.80 -11.87 13.70
N LYS A 31 -13.62 -11.86 14.76
CA LYS A 31 -14.61 -12.92 15.00
C LYS A 31 -15.95 -12.51 14.40
N ILE A 32 -16.41 -13.25 13.40
CA ILE A 32 -17.69 -13.03 12.72
C ILE A 32 -18.71 -14.00 13.31
N VAL A 33 -19.75 -13.47 13.94
CA VAL A 33 -20.81 -14.26 14.60
C VAL A 33 -22.11 -14.10 13.81
N ASP A 34 -22.72 -15.21 13.41
CA ASP A 34 -24.07 -15.22 12.86
C ASP A 34 -25.08 -15.39 14.00
N GLN A 35 -25.88 -14.36 14.23
CA GLN A 35 -26.88 -14.30 15.28
C GLN A 35 -28.02 -15.31 15.08
N THR A 36 -28.30 -15.71 13.83
CA THR A 36 -29.40 -16.65 13.52
C THR A 36 -29.01 -18.08 13.87
N SER A 37 -27.84 -18.52 13.38
CA SER A 37 -27.34 -19.88 13.63
C SER A 37 -26.56 -20.00 14.95
N ARG A 38 -26.21 -18.88 15.59
CA ARG A 38 -25.26 -18.79 16.73
C ARG A 38 -23.88 -19.40 16.43
N SER A 39 -23.56 -19.58 15.14
CA SER A 39 -22.24 -20.02 14.71
C SER A 39 -21.28 -18.83 14.62
N PHE A 40 -19.98 -19.11 14.67
CA PHE A 40 -18.96 -18.09 14.47
C PHE A 40 -17.77 -18.65 13.70
N HIS A 41 -17.01 -17.76 13.06
CA HIS A 41 -15.73 -18.07 12.46
C HIS A 41 -14.79 -16.87 12.58
N TYR A 42 -13.49 -17.11 12.41
CA TYR A 42 -12.49 -16.05 12.36
C TYR A 42 -12.14 -15.71 10.92
N ALA A 43 -12.00 -14.41 10.63
CA ALA A 43 -11.61 -13.89 9.34
C ALA A 43 -10.44 -12.90 9.48
N CYS A 44 -9.62 -12.80 8.42
CA CYS A 44 -8.56 -11.81 8.36
C CYS A 44 -9.15 -10.39 8.47
N SER A 45 -8.47 -9.51 9.19
CA SER A 45 -8.86 -8.09 9.33
C SER A 45 -8.52 -7.27 8.08
N ALA A 46 -7.49 -7.67 7.33
CA ALA A 46 -6.99 -6.97 6.15
C ALA A 46 -7.57 -7.47 4.82
N PHE A 47 -7.90 -8.76 4.72
CA PHE A 47 -8.33 -9.39 3.46
C PHE A 47 -9.73 -9.98 3.57
N ARG A 48 -10.55 -9.76 2.53
CA ARG A 48 -11.95 -10.24 2.49
C ARG A 48 -12.04 -11.75 2.24
N ASP A 49 -11.04 -12.31 1.57
CA ASP A 49 -11.00 -13.70 1.15
C ASP A 49 -9.82 -14.42 1.80
N LYS A 50 -10.07 -15.63 2.30
CA LYS A 50 -9.05 -16.44 2.99
C LYS A 50 -7.89 -16.78 2.06
N GLY A 51 -8.16 -17.09 0.79
CA GLY A 51 -7.13 -17.40 -0.20
C GLY A 51 -6.26 -16.19 -0.51
N GLU A 52 -6.82 -14.97 -0.55
CA GLU A 52 -6.02 -13.75 -0.73
C GLU A 52 -5.12 -13.46 0.48
N CYS A 53 -5.62 -13.72 1.71
CA CYS A 53 -4.78 -13.67 2.92
C CYS A 53 -3.60 -14.65 2.83
N GLU A 54 -3.83 -15.90 2.45
CA GLU A 54 -2.78 -16.93 2.36
C GLU A 54 -1.75 -16.63 1.25
N LYS A 55 -2.19 -16.08 0.12
CA LYS A 55 -1.30 -15.70 -0.99
C LYS A 55 -0.36 -14.56 -0.61
N GLN A 56 -0.83 -13.61 0.18
CA GLN A 56 -0.03 -12.45 0.54
C GLN A 56 1.15 -12.81 1.44
N ASP A 57 1.01 -13.82 2.30
CA ASP A 57 2.10 -14.34 3.14
C ASP A 57 3.26 -14.85 2.29
N LEU A 58 2.94 -15.55 1.21
CA LEU A 58 3.91 -16.07 0.25
C LEU A 58 4.54 -14.95 -0.58
N TYR A 59 3.75 -13.93 -0.94
CA TYR A 59 4.23 -12.76 -1.67
C TYR A 59 5.30 -12.02 -0.87
N GLN A 60 5.01 -11.62 0.37
CA GLN A 60 5.97 -10.89 1.22
C GLN A 60 7.31 -11.63 1.41
N SER A 61 7.29 -12.97 1.49
CA SER A 61 8.51 -13.76 1.66
C SER A 61 9.43 -13.80 0.42
N ASN A 62 8.88 -13.54 -0.77
CA ASN A 62 9.60 -13.61 -2.04
C ASN A 62 10.03 -12.23 -2.57
N THR A 63 9.23 -11.17 -2.34
CA THR A 63 9.50 -9.82 -2.87
C THR A 63 10.72 -9.15 -2.21
N LEU A 64 11.06 -9.54 -0.97
CA LEU A 64 12.20 -8.98 -0.21
C LEU A 64 13.58 -9.49 -0.67
N ARG A 65 13.68 -10.38 -1.67
CA ARG A 65 14.92 -11.12 -1.96
C ARG A 65 15.90 -10.48 -2.95
N ASN A 66 15.54 -9.39 -3.63
CA ASN A 66 16.36 -8.92 -4.75
C ASN A 66 17.29 -7.77 -4.36
N TRP A 67 16.79 -6.58 -4.02
CA TRP A 67 17.64 -5.45 -3.62
C TRP A 67 16.90 -4.54 -2.65
N SER A 68 17.58 -4.07 -1.60
CA SER A 68 17.05 -2.99 -0.75
C SER A 68 17.16 -1.64 -1.46
N SER A 69 16.47 -0.63 -0.94
CA SER A 69 16.56 0.73 -1.47
C SER A 69 17.97 1.29 -1.36
N GLU A 70 18.65 0.95 -0.28
CA GLU A 70 19.98 1.40 0.11
C GLU A 70 21.02 0.83 -0.85
N ASP A 71 20.90 -0.44 -1.19
CA ASP A 71 21.80 -1.10 -2.16
C ASP A 71 21.69 -0.45 -3.56
N ILE A 72 20.47 -0.07 -3.96
CA ILE A 72 20.19 0.52 -5.27
C ILE A 72 20.60 1.99 -5.34
N LEU A 73 20.46 2.74 -4.24
CA LEU A 73 20.95 4.12 -4.14
C LEU A 73 22.48 4.18 -4.27
N GLY A 74 23.19 3.12 -3.83
CA GLY A 74 24.64 3.01 -3.94
C GLY A 74 25.21 2.83 -5.35
N ILE A 75 24.37 2.53 -6.36
CA ILE A 75 24.79 2.36 -7.75
C ILE A 75 24.36 3.54 -8.64
N SER A 76 24.91 3.63 -9.86
CA SER A 76 24.61 4.72 -10.80
C SER A 76 23.14 4.73 -11.24
N GLN A 77 22.54 5.91 -11.37
CA GLN A 77 21.14 6.07 -11.79
C GLN A 77 20.78 5.27 -13.04
N SER A 78 21.66 5.29 -14.05
CA SER A 78 21.48 4.57 -15.32
C SER A 78 21.41 3.06 -15.18
N ASP A 79 21.97 2.50 -14.11
CA ASP A 79 22.00 1.06 -13.84
C ASP A 79 20.81 0.57 -12.98
N ARG A 80 20.05 1.50 -12.40
CA ARG A 80 18.91 1.18 -11.52
C ARG A 80 17.66 0.86 -12.35
N ALA A 81 16.98 -0.22 -12.00
CA ALA A 81 15.73 -0.60 -12.62
C ALA A 81 14.73 -1.21 -11.63
N TYR A 82 13.44 -1.10 -11.95
CA TYR A 82 12.33 -1.72 -11.23
C TYR A 82 11.53 -2.59 -12.19
N CYS A 83 11.45 -3.88 -11.89
CA CYS A 83 10.72 -4.86 -12.68
C CYS A 83 9.27 -4.97 -12.21
N TYR A 84 8.31 -4.72 -13.09
CA TYR A 84 6.88 -4.85 -12.77
C TYR A 84 6.40 -6.30 -12.77
N THR A 85 7.09 -7.19 -13.48
CA THR A 85 6.76 -8.63 -13.52
C THR A 85 7.21 -9.33 -12.25
N CYS A 86 8.41 -8.99 -11.76
CA CYS A 86 8.99 -9.57 -10.55
C CYS A 86 8.68 -8.76 -9.29
N ASP A 87 8.15 -7.54 -9.47
CA ASP A 87 7.89 -6.59 -8.40
C ASP A 87 9.13 -6.30 -7.55
N CYS A 88 10.25 -5.93 -8.19
CA CYS A 88 11.52 -5.77 -7.49
C CYS A 88 12.44 -4.74 -8.10
N LEU A 89 13.28 -4.12 -7.26
CA LEU A 89 14.44 -3.37 -7.72
C LEU A 89 15.58 -4.31 -8.13
N PHE A 90 16.35 -3.91 -9.13
CA PHE A 90 17.51 -4.64 -9.61
C PHE A 90 18.53 -3.75 -10.34
N SER A 91 19.77 -4.25 -10.49
CA SER A 91 20.81 -3.65 -11.32
C SER A 91 20.76 -4.24 -12.74
N LEU A 92 20.76 -3.37 -13.75
CA LEU A 92 20.81 -3.79 -15.16
C LEU A 92 22.10 -4.56 -15.47
N SER A 93 23.24 -4.10 -14.94
CA SER A 93 24.56 -4.69 -15.20
C SER A 93 24.74 -6.04 -14.50
N LEU A 94 24.19 -6.21 -13.30
CA LEU A 94 24.38 -7.43 -12.50
C LEU A 94 23.34 -8.52 -12.79
N SER A 95 22.10 -8.13 -13.05
CA SER A 95 20.99 -9.09 -13.17
C SER A 95 20.07 -8.83 -14.37
N GLY A 96 20.43 -7.94 -15.30
CA GLY A 96 19.60 -7.61 -16.47
C GLY A 96 19.17 -8.81 -17.30
N GLN A 97 20.03 -9.83 -17.44
CA GLN A 97 19.71 -11.07 -18.18
C GLN A 97 18.47 -11.80 -17.63
N LYS A 98 18.25 -11.77 -16.30
CA LYS A 98 17.08 -12.40 -15.67
C LYS A 98 15.76 -11.65 -15.96
N HIS A 99 15.85 -10.44 -16.54
CA HIS A 99 14.73 -9.56 -16.80
C HIS A 99 14.58 -9.20 -18.29
N GLU A 100 15.26 -9.90 -19.20
CA GLU A 100 15.25 -9.60 -20.64
C GLU A 100 13.85 -9.57 -21.26
N VAL A 101 12.97 -10.45 -20.79
CA VAL A 101 11.58 -10.59 -21.28
C VAL A 101 10.54 -9.97 -20.35
N HIS A 102 10.99 -9.28 -19.29
CA HIS A 102 10.10 -8.67 -18.30
C HIS A 102 9.81 -7.21 -18.63
N GLU A 103 8.69 -6.71 -18.13
CA GLU A 103 8.39 -5.29 -18.19
C GLU A 103 9.07 -4.59 -17.01
N TYR A 104 9.92 -3.61 -17.28
CA TYR A 104 10.61 -2.85 -16.24
C TYR A 104 10.84 -1.40 -16.63
N ARG A 105 11.06 -0.55 -15.60
CA ARG A 105 11.48 0.85 -15.76
C ARG A 105 12.94 0.98 -15.36
N LYS A 106 13.74 1.59 -16.23
CA LYS A 106 15.17 1.89 -16.01
C LYS A 106 15.41 3.35 -15.67
N ASN A 107 16.66 3.68 -15.32
CA ASN A 107 17.12 5.05 -15.07
C ASN A 107 16.36 5.71 -13.91
N LEU A 108 16.32 5.02 -12.76
CA LEU A 108 15.55 5.45 -11.59
C LEU A 108 16.33 6.49 -10.78
N SER A 109 15.86 7.74 -10.78
CA SER A 109 16.42 8.80 -9.94
C SER A 109 16.08 8.61 -8.47
N ASP A 110 16.88 9.23 -7.60
CA ASP A 110 16.64 9.23 -6.15
C ASP A 110 15.24 9.79 -5.84
N ASN A 111 14.84 10.87 -6.52
CA ASN A 111 13.50 11.45 -6.37
C ASN A 111 12.39 10.47 -6.70
N LEU A 112 12.55 9.64 -7.75
CA LEU A 112 11.53 8.67 -8.12
C LEU A 112 11.49 7.49 -7.14
N LEU A 113 12.63 7.08 -6.61
CA LEU A 113 12.73 6.06 -5.55
C LEU A 113 12.10 6.54 -4.24
N GLY A 114 12.21 7.84 -3.94
CA GLY A 114 11.52 8.51 -2.83
C GLY A 114 10.03 8.77 -3.07
N MET A 115 9.49 8.38 -4.24
CA MET A 115 8.08 8.53 -4.60
C MET A 115 7.52 7.21 -5.15
N PRO A 116 7.49 6.14 -4.33
CA PRO A 116 7.20 4.79 -4.79
C PRO A 116 5.82 4.66 -5.45
N SER A 117 4.81 5.43 -5.03
CA SER A 117 3.51 5.37 -5.71
C SER A 117 3.60 5.80 -7.18
N TYR A 118 4.52 6.70 -7.54
CA TYR A 118 4.76 7.12 -8.94
C TYR A 118 5.59 6.13 -9.75
N LEU A 119 6.26 5.20 -9.08
CA LEU A 119 6.99 4.10 -9.71
C LEU A 119 6.12 2.87 -9.89
N LEU A 120 5.38 2.47 -8.85
CA LEU A 120 4.65 1.21 -8.78
C LEU A 120 3.36 1.20 -9.59
N LYS A 121 3.01 0.02 -10.08
CA LYS A 121 1.66 -0.25 -10.59
C LYS A 121 0.69 -0.47 -9.41
N PRO A 122 -0.53 0.09 -9.47
CA PRO A 122 -1.52 -0.10 -8.41
C PRO A 122 -1.94 -1.57 -8.30
N LEU A 123 -2.12 -2.06 -7.06
CA LEU A 123 -2.74 -3.36 -6.79
C LEU A 123 -4.28 -3.21 -6.79
N GLU A 124 -4.87 -3.20 -7.99
CA GLU A 124 -6.30 -2.87 -8.19
C GLU A 124 -7.28 -3.98 -7.76
N ASN A 125 -6.80 -5.16 -7.33
CA ASN A 125 -7.68 -6.26 -6.93
C ASN A 125 -8.55 -5.86 -5.73
N SER A 126 -9.85 -5.69 -5.98
CA SER A 126 -10.85 -5.21 -5.02
C SER A 126 -11.10 -6.14 -3.83
N LYS A 127 -10.68 -7.41 -3.90
CA LYS A 127 -10.78 -8.36 -2.79
C LYS A 127 -9.57 -8.32 -1.85
N ALA A 128 -8.51 -7.64 -2.28
CA ALA A 128 -7.24 -7.51 -1.60
C ALA A 128 -6.95 -6.04 -1.34
N HIS A 129 -6.00 -5.45 -2.06
CA HIS A 129 -5.48 -4.10 -1.80
C HIS A 129 -6.39 -2.97 -2.30
N ALA A 130 -7.16 -3.19 -3.36
CA ALA A 130 -8.07 -2.21 -3.96
C ALA A 130 -7.43 -0.81 -4.12
N GLN A 131 -6.17 -0.76 -4.57
CA GLN A 131 -5.38 0.45 -4.59
C GLN A 131 -5.77 1.33 -5.79
N TYR A 132 -6.28 2.53 -5.52
CA TYR A 132 -6.61 3.51 -6.55
C TYR A 132 -5.90 4.83 -6.23
N PHE A 133 -5.03 5.27 -7.14
CA PHE A 133 -4.25 6.48 -6.93
C PHE A 133 -5.03 7.74 -7.31
N PHE A 134 -4.87 8.79 -6.52
CA PHE A 134 -5.44 10.10 -6.82
C PHE A 134 -4.88 10.68 -8.12
N SER A 135 -5.74 11.35 -8.88
CA SER A 135 -5.32 12.18 -10.01
C SER A 135 -4.58 13.44 -9.52
N LEU A 136 -3.76 14.03 -10.38
CA LEU A 136 -3.02 15.26 -10.05
C LEU A 136 -3.95 16.41 -9.65
N ASP A 137 -5.11 16.56 -10.32
CA ASP A 137 -6.10 17.58 -9.98
C ASP A 137 -6.66 17.39 -8.57
N THR A 138 -6.89 16.14 -8.18
CA THR A 138 -7.37 15.79 -6.84
C THR A 138 -6.29 16.08 -5.80
N LEU A 139 -5.05 15.71 -6.07
CA LEU A 139 -3.90 15.99 -5.20
C LEU A 139 -3.72 17.49 -4.97
N ASN A 140 -3.74 18.29 -6.03
CA ASN A 140 -3.63 19.75 -5.92
C ASN A 140 -4.75 20.35 -5.05
N ARG A 141 -5.99 19.87 -5.22
CA ARG A 141 -7.14 20.31 -4.42
C ARG A 141 -6.99 19.93 -2.94
N LEU A 142 -6.67 18.65 -2.67
CA LEU A 142 -6.45 18.15 -1.31
C LEU A 142 -5.32 18.92 -0.62
N TYR A 143 -4.19 19.10 -1.31
CA TYR A 143 -3.05 19.84 -0.80
C TYR A 143 -3.42 21.29 -0.44
N SER A 144 -4.14 21.97 -1.33
CA SER A 144 -4.61 23.34 -1.09
C SER A 144 -5.55 23.44 0.12
N ILE A 145 -6.36 22.41 0.37
CA ILE A 145 -7.23 22.34 1.55
C ILE A 145 -6.36 22.17 2.80
N ILE A 146 -5.42 21.22 2.80
CA ILE A 146 -4.54 20.94 3.93
C ILE A 146 -3.73 22.18 4.31
N GLN A 147 -3.16 22.90 3.34
CA GLN A 147 -2.42 24.14 3.59
C GLN A 147 -3.27 25.19 4.30
N LYS A 148 -4.57 25.29 3.99
CA LYS A 148 -5.50 26.22 4.65
C LYS A 148 -5.87 25.82 6.07
N LEU A 149 -5.68 24.54 6.44
CA LEU A 149 -5.88 24.07 7.81
C LEU A 149 -4.71 24.43 8.72
N SER A 150 -3.59 24.93 8.17
CA SER A 150 -2.41 25.36 8.94
C SER A 150 -1.89 24.27 9.89
N VAL A 151 -1.84 23.03 9.40
CA VAL A 151 -1.25 21.90 10.11
C VAL A 151 0.21 21.71 9.67
N ASP A 152 1.05 21.22 10.58
CA ASP A 152 2.46 20.94 10.29
C ASP A 152 2.64 19.52 9.72
N TYR A 153 1.80 18.57 10.13
CA TYR A 153 1.93 17.15 9.80
C TYR A 153 0.62 16.53 9.32
N VAL A 154 0.71 15.62 8.36
CA VAL A 154 -0.40 14.80 7.86
C VAL A 154 -0.10 13.31 8.02
N ILE A 155 -0.99 12.57 8.67
CA ILE A 155 -0.94 11.10 8.68
C ILE A 155 -1.80 10.58 7.53
N CYS A 156 -1.14 10.04 6.50
CA CYS A 156 -1.75 9.42 5.34
C CYS A 156 -2.01 7.94 5.62
N ILE A 157 -3.27 7.57 5.86
CA ILE A 157 -3.68 6.16 6.00
C ILE A 157 -4.19 5.68 4.65
N GLY A 158 -3.59 4.64 4.07
CA GLY A 158 -4.00 4.07 2.77
C GLY A 158 -4.02 5.08 1.61
N SER A 159 -3.18 6.12 1.68
CA SER A 159 -3.16 7.24 0.73
C SER A 159 -1.75 7.59 0.22
N PRO A 160 -1.02 6.60 -0.32
CA PRO A 160 0.39 6.76 -0.67
C PRO A 160 0.66 7.85 -1.71
N ARG A 161 -0.25 8.03 -2.67
CA ARG A 161 -0.11 9.07 -3.69
C ARG A 161 -0.14 10.49 -3.10
N LEU A 162 -0.95 10.69 -2.06
CA LEU A 162 -1.01 11.97 -1.35
C LEU A 162 0.25 12.20 -0.52
N HIS A 163 0.71 11.16 0.18
CA HIS A 163 1.97 11.19 0.92
C HIS A 163 3.14 11.59 0.01
N ASP A 164 3.37 10.87 -1.09
CA ASP A 164 4.45 11.18 -2.05
C ASP A 164 4.33 12.62 -2.59
N PHE A 165 3.10 13.07 -2.84
CA PHE A 165 2.86 14.43 -3.32
C PHE A 165 3.25 15.49 -2.27
N ILE A 166 2.90 15.29 -1.00
CA ILE A 166 3.27 16.18 0.11
C ILE A 166 4.80 16.17 0.29
N GLN A 167 5.43 14.99 0.31
CA GLN A 167 6.88 14.84 0.42
C GLN A 167 7.62 15.57 -0.71
N LEU A 168 7.11 15.48 -1.95
CA LEU A 168 7.65 16.23 -3.08
C LEU A 168 7.57 17.75 -2.85
N GLN A 169 6.47 18.27 -2.30
CA GLN A 169 6.36 19.71 -1.99
C GLN A 169 7.29 20.11 -0.83
N HIS A 170 7.45 19.27 0.18
CA HIS A 170 8.35 19.51 1.32
C HIS A 170 9.81 19.58 0.86
N ILE A 171 10.32 18.49 0.28
CA ILE A 171 11.75 18.32 -0.06
C ILE A 171 12.18 19.27 -1.18
N HIS A 172 11.38 19.42 -2.24
CA HIS A 172 11.81 20.17 -3.43
C HIS A 172 11.32 21.62 -3.47
N ARG A 173 10.27 21.97 -2.74
CA ARG A 173 9.74 23.35 -2.70
C ARG A 173 9.92 24.03 -1.35
N GLY A 174 10.54 23.37 -0.38
CA GLY A 174 10.82 23.93 0.94
C GLY A 174 9.56 24.27 1.73
N GLN A 175 8.46 23.56 1.48
CA GLN A 175 7.23 23.75 2.24
C GLN A 175 7.35 23.09 3.61
N LEU A 176 6.77 23.69 4.64
CA LEU A 176 6.87 23.20 6.03
C LEU A 176 5.99 21.98 6.32
N LEU A 177 4.98 21.73 5.48
CA LEU A 177 4.05 20.63 5.67
C LEU A 177 4.71 19.29 5.38
N ASP A 178 4.73 18.41 6.37
CA ASP A 178 5.31 17.07 6.28
C ASP A 178 4.23 15.96 6.39
N SER A 179 4.57 14.72 6.08
CA SER A 179 3.61 13.61 6.13
C SER A 179 4.21 12.25 6.45
N TYR A 180 3.40 11.40 7.07
CA TYR A 180 3.71 10.00 7.38
C TYR A 180 2.72 9.06 6.72
N LEU A 181 3.19 7.93 6.19
CA LEU A 181 2.36 6.94 5.52
C LEU A 181 2.15 5.68 6.38
N LEU A 182 0.89 5.32 6.60
CA LEU A 182 0.48 4.04 7.15
C LEU A 182 -0.24 3.25 6.06
N ASP A 183 0.41 2.20 5.55
CA ASP A 183 -0.11 1.37 4.47
C ASP A 183 0.27 -0.10 4.66
N MET A 184 -0.56 -1.01 4.15
CA MET A 184 -0.32 -2.46 4.18
C MET A 184 0.51 -2.93 2.98
N ASP A 185 0.62 -2.12 1.93
CA ASP A 185 1.46 -2.42 0.77
C ASP A 185 2.94 -2.12 1.09
N ILE A 186 3.67 -3.16 1.49
CA ILE A 186 5.09 -3.10 1.88
C ILE A 186 6.00 -2.50 0.80
N ARG A 187 5.57 -2.54 -0.47
CA ARG A 187 6.33 -2.00 -1.60
C ARG A 187 6.41 -0.48 -1.56
N LEU A 188 5.60 0.19 -0.74
CA LEU A 188 5.66 1.63 -0.59
C LEU A 188 6.83 2.10 0.30
N PHE A 189 7.56 1.18 0.92
CA PHE A 189 8.74 1.50 1.73
C PHE A 189 10.07 1.36 0.96
N LEU A 190 10.08 1.70 -0.33
CA LEU A 190 11.29 1.68 -1.18
C LEU A 190 12.28 2.83 -0.92
N SER A 191 12.05 3.65 0.11
CA SER A 191 13.02 4.67 0.51
C SER A 191 13.12 4.70 2.03
N SER A 192 14.11 3.99 2.59
CA SER A 192 14.45 4.18 4.00
C SER A 192 15.24 5.48 4.15
N THR A 193 14.55 6.61 4.17
CA THR A 193 15.14 7.81 4.80
C THR A 193 14.30 8.37 5.94
N SER A 194 13.18 7.72 6.29
CA SER A 194 12.42 8.09 7.50
C SER A 194 11.62 6.89 8.04
N LEU A 195 12.33 5.88 8.56
CA LEU A 195 11.73 4.85 9.41
C LEU A 195 11.39 5.49 10.76
N LEU A 196 10.15 5.94 10.92
CA LEU A 196 9.46 5.83 12.20
C LEU A 196 8.41 4.73 12.05
N THR A 197 8.88 3.50 12.20
CA THR A 197 8.00 2.37 12.54
C THR A 197 7.61 2.57 14.00
N ILE A 198 6.33 2.82 14.26
CA ILE A 198 5.73 2.60 15.59
C ILE A 198 5.28 1.14 15.65
#